data_AF-A0A2V8FRE4-F1
#
_entry.id   AF-A0A2V8FRE4-F1
#
_cell.length_a   1.000
_cell.length_b   1.000
_cell.length_c   1.000
_cell.angle_alpha   90.00
_cell.angle_beta   90.00
_cell.angle_gamma   90.00
#
_symmetry.space_group_name_H-M   'P 1'
#
loop_
_entity.id
_entity.type
_entity.pdbx_description
1 polymer ?
#
loop_
_entity_poly.entity_id
_entity_poly.type
_entity_poly.pdbx_seq_one_letter_code
_entity_poly.pdbx_strand_id
1 'polypeptide(L)'
;MDHVSAIETIAAARKAAVQKASLPAAQMVIRGALAGVFLGYATSLAMIIQAQGLPPIVAAICFPVGFVMLVLLGLELATGNFALLTLGVAAREIPMRDLLRNWGWVYVGNLAGSVGYAILFYLAVTNVGDSSGGALGDQIRKVAQAKTLGYAALGARGWAAALIKGVLCNWMVTLGAVLAFASRSTIGK
;
A
#
# COMPACT_ATOMS: atom_id res chain seq x y z
N MET A 1 12.99 24.56 11.95
CA MET A 1 13.66 23.59 11.05
C MET A 1 12.77 22.36 10.99
N ASP A 2 12.25 22.05 9.80
CA ASP A 2 11.29 20.95 9.65
C ASP A 2 11.96 19.57 9.60
N HIS A 3 13.26 19.55 9.32
CA HIS A 3 14.09 18.35 9.32
C HIS A 3 14.22 17.76 10.74
N VAL A 4 14.06 16.44 10.83
CA VAL A 4 14.22 15.63 12.04
C VAL A 4 15.48 14.78 11.89
N SER A 5 16.31 14.72 12.93
CA SER A 5 17.54 13.92 12.90
C SER A 5 17.23 12.43 12.79
N ALA A 6 18.16 11.63 12.24
CA ALA A 6 17.96 10.19 12.10
C ALA A 6 17.61 9.49 13.43
N ILE A 7 18.23 9.91 14.53
CA ILE A 7 17.95 9.36 15.87
C ILE A 7 16.51 9.64 16.29
N GLU A 8 16.04 10.87 16.11
CA GLU A 8 14.67 11.26 16.43
C GLU A 8 13.64 10.57 15.50
N THR A 9 13.96 10.40 14.21
CA THR A 9 13.14 9.66 13.25
C THR A 9 12.93 8.22 13.69
N ILE A 10 14.00 7.53 14.12
CA ILE A 10 13.91 6.16 14.63
C ILE A 10 13.12 6.10 15.94
N ALA A 11 13.31 7.07 16.84
CA ALA A 11 12.52 7.16 18.06
C ALA A 11 11.02 7.37 17.77
N ALA A 12 10.68 8.21 16.79
CA ALA A 12 9.31 8.43 16.34
C ALA A 12 8.71 7.16 15.70
N ALA A 13 9.48 6.47 14.85
CA ALA A 13 9.06 5.20 14.23
C ALA A 13 8.79 4.11 15.28
N ARG A 14 9.64 4.00 16.31
CA ARG A 14 9.45 3.09 17.46
C ARG A 14 8.18 3.42 18.24
N LYS A 15 7.95 4.69 18.55
CA LYS A 15 6.70 5.14 19.20
C LYS A 15 5.47 4.79 18.36
N ALA A 16 5.54 4.99 17.04
CA ALA A 16 4.48 4.60 16.13
C ALA A 16 4.26 3.07 16.13
N ALA A 17 5.32 2.26 16.23
CA ALA A 17 5.22 0.82 16.32
C ALA A 17 4.41 0.36 17.55
N VAL A 18 4.72 0.91 18.73
CA VAL A 18 3.99 0.62 19.98
C VAL A 18 2.50 1.02 19.86
N GLN A 19 2.23 2.19 19.30
CA GLN A 19 0.86 2.69 19.11
C GLN A 19 0.06 1.82 18.13
N LYS A 20 0.66 1.43 16.99
CA LYS A 20 0.02 0.60 15.98
C LYS A 20 -0.25 -0.82 16.48
N ALA A 21 0.66 -1.38 17.27
CA ALA A 21 0.50 -2.70 17.89
C ALA A 21 -0.65 -2.73 18.93
N SER A 22 -0.87 -1.63 19.64
CA SER A 22 -1.90 -1.54 20.70
C SER A 22 -3.32 -1.24 20.18
N LEU A 23 -3.49 -0.99 18.88
CA LEU A 23 -4.81 -0.71 18.32
C LEU A 23 -5.81 -1.86 18.57
N PRO A 24 -7.09 -1.56 18.84
CA PRO A 24 -8.16 -2.55 18.79
C PRO A 24 -8.30 -3.12 17.37
N ALA A 25 -8.69 -4.40 17.26
CA ALA A 25 -8.80 -5.07 15.95
C ALA A 25 -9.77 -4.34 15.00
N ALA A 26 -10.88 -3.81 15.53
CA ALA A 26 -11.83 -3.01 14.75
C ALA A 26 -11.16 -1.77 14.13
N GLN A 27 -10.30 -1.06 14.86
CA GLN A 27 -9.58 0.09 14.32
C GLN A 27 -8.53 -0.33 13.28
N MET A 28 -7.83 -1.44 13.50
CA MET A 28 -6.89 -2.00 12.51
C MET A 28 -7.60 -2.32 11.19
N VAL A 29 -8.78 -2.96 11.26
CA VAL A 29 -9.58 -3.32 10.08
C VAL A 29 -10.15 -2.09 9.38
N ILE A 30 -10.75 -1.14 10.11
CA ILE A 30 -11.36 0.06 9.51
C ILE A 30 -10.30 0.95 8.86
N ARG A 31 -9.22 1.26 9.59
CA ARG A 31 -8.11 2.05 9.04
C ARG A 31 -7.42 1.31 7.90
N GLY A 32 -7.33 -0.02 7.99
CA GLY A 32 -6.84 -0.88 6.93
C GLY A 32 -7.71 -0.83 5.68
N ALA A 33 -9.02 -0.90 5.83
CA ALA A 33 -9.96 -0.83 4.71
C ALA A 33 -9.86 0.51 3.99
N LEU A 34 -9.86 1.63 4.72
CA LEU A 34 -9.66 2.95 4.12
C LEU A 34 -8.32 3.05 3.39
N ALA A 35 -7.25 2.44 3.93
CA ALA A 35 -5.97 2.42 3.24
C ALA A 35 -6.02 1.65 1.92
N GLY A 36 -6.73 0.52 1.88
CA GLY A 36 -6.98 -0.24 0.66
C GLY A 36 -7.75 0.57 -0.38
N VAL A 37 -8.79 1.31 0.03
CA VAL A 37 -9.58 2.19 -0.85
C VAL A 37 -8.72 3.28 -1.47
N PHE A 38 -7.94 4.02 -0.67
CA PHE A 38 -7.11 5.13 -1.17
C PHE A 38 -5.96 4.66 -2.07
N LEU A 39 -5.35 3.51 -1.76
CA LEU A 39 -4.39 2.90 -2.67
C LEU A 39 -5.05 2.40 -3.96
N GLY A 40 -6.31 1.96 -3.86
CA GLY A 40 -7.19 1.70 -4.99
C GLY A 40 -7.36 2.92 -5.89
N TYR A 41 -7.69 4.09 -5.33
CA TYR A 41 -7.80 5.34 -6.10
C TYR A 41 -6.51 5.68 -6.86
N ALA A 42 -5.36 5.61 -6.18
CA ALA A 42 -4.07 5.86 -6.82
C ALA A 42 -3.75 4.85 -7.95
N THR A 43 -4.10 3.58 -7.74
CA THR A 43 -3.94 2.54 -8.77
C THR A 43 -4.85 2.81 -9.97
N SER A 44 -6.12 3.15 -9.74
CA SER A 44 -7.06 3.48 -10.81
C SER A 44 -6.61 4.70 -11.62
N LEU A 45 -6.12 5.75 -10.94
CA LEU A 45 -5.54 6.91 -11.61
C LEU A 45 -4.36 6.51 -12.52
N ALA A 46 -3.42 5.71 -12.00
CA ALA A 46 -2.29 5.22 -12.77
C ALA A 46 -2.71 4.35 -13.97
N MET A 47 -3.80 3.58 -13.85
CA MET A 47 -4.36 2.79 -14.96
C MET A 47 -5.04 3.67 -16.01
N ILE A 48 -5.78 4.71 -15.59
CA ILE A 48 -6.41 5.67 -16.49
C ILE A 48 -5.36 6.41 -17.32
N ILE A 49 -4.30 6.91 -16.67
CA ILE A 49 -3.18 7.58 -17.36
C ILE A 49 -2.56 6.67 -18.42
N GLN A 50 -2.29 5.40 -18.09
CA GLN A 50 -1.73 4.45 -19.04
C GLN A 50 -2.70 4.08 -20.17
N ALA A 51 -4.00 3.98 -19.88
CA ALA A 51 -5.02 3.70 -20.88
C ALA A 51 -5.18 4.85 -21.90
N GLN A 52 -4.81 6.08 -21.52
CA GLN A 52 -4.73 7.23 -22.44
C GLN A 52 -3.47 7.23 -23.33
N GLY A 53 -2.59 6.24 -23.19
CA GLY A 53 -1.36 6.13 -23.97
C GLY A 53 -0.23 7.05 -23.49
N LEU A 54 -0.36 7.66 -22.31
CA LEU A 54 0.70 8.49 -21.74
C LEU A 54 1.90 7.64 -21.30
N PRO A 55 3.12 8.22 -21.31
CA PRO A 55 4.31 7.53 -20.86
C PRO A 55 4.17 7.00 -19.41
N PRO A 56 4.65 5.77 -19.09
CA PRO A 56 4.51 5.17 -17.75
C PRO A 56 5.05 6.03 -16.60
N ILE A 57 6.02 6.91 -16.87
CA ILE A 57 6.57 7.84 -15.88
C ILE A 57 5.52 8.80 -15.33
N VAL A 58 4.52 9.20 -16.14
CA VAL A 58 3.44 10.08 -15.69
C VAL A 58 2.59 9.39 -14.62
N ALA A 59 2.23 8.13 -14.87
CA ALA A 59 1.51 7.31 -13.89
C ALA A 59 2.35 7.10 -12.62
N ALA A 60 3.67 6.89 -12.76
CA ALA A 60 4.58 6.70 -11.64
C ALA A 60 4.72 7.94 -10.74
N ILE A 61 4.66 9.15 -11.31
CA ILE A 61 4.70 10.41 -10.54
C ILE A 61 3.39 10.64 -9.79
N CYS A 62 2.25 10.25 -10.35
CA CYS A 62 0.94 10.44 -9.72
C CYS A 62 0.60 9.37 -8.68
N PHE A 63 1.16 8.15 -8.78
CA PHE A 63 0.83 7.04 -7.89
C PHE A 63 1.11 7.31 -6.38
N PRO A 64 2.21 7.98 -5.97
CA PRO A 64 2.52 8.27 -4.57
C PRO A 64 1.45 9.07 -3.83
N VAL A 65 0.56 9.79 -4.52
CA VAL A 65 -0.54 10.55 -3.90
C VAL A 65 -1.37 9.66 -2.98
N GLY A 66 -1.64 8.41 -3.39
CA GLY A 66 -2.32 7.42 -2.54
C GLY A 66 -1.61 7.21 -1.21
N PHE A 67 -0.30 6.94 -1.28
CA PHE A 67 0.52 6.68 -0.10
C PHE A 67 0.62 7.91 0.83
N VAL A 68 0.79 9.11 0.28
CA VAL A 68 0.82 10.37 1.05
C VAL A 68 -0.49 10.55 1.83
N MET A 69 -1.65 10.30 1.21
CA MET A 69 -2.94 10.36 1.92
C MET A 69 -2.99 9.38 3.10
N LEU A 70 -2.43 8.17 2.96
CA LEU A 70 -2.39 7.19 4.06
C LEU A 70 -1.58 7.69 5.25
N VAL A 71 -0.43 8.30 4.96
CA VAL A 71 0.49 8.85 5.97
C VAL A 71 -0.16 10.03 6.68
N LEU A 72 -0.74 10.98 5.95
CA LEU A 72 -1.36 12.18 6.51
C LEU A 72 -2.61 11.87 7.34
N LEU A 73 -3.40 10.87 6.93
CA LEU A 73 -4.61 10.45 7.64
C LEU A 73 -4.33 9.42 8.76
N GLY A 74 -3.09 8.98 8.94
CA GLY A 74 -2.72 8.04 10.00
C GLY A 74 -3.39 6.66 9.85
N LEU A 75 -3.53 6.20 8.61
CA LEU A 75 -4.16 4.92 8.29
C LEU A 75 -3.19 3.73 8.47
N GLU A 76 -3.76 2.53 8.47
CA GLU A 76 -3.01 1.29 8.66
C GLU A 76 -2.75 0.62 7.31
N LEU A 77 -1.49 0.59 6.88
CA LEU A 77 -1.06 -0.13 5.68
C LEU A 77 -0.13 -1.28 6.09
N ALA A 78 -0.48 -2.50 5.72
CA ALA A 78 0.26 -3.70 6.13
C ALA A 78 1.75 -3.60 5.70
N THR A 79 2.00 -3.24 4.43
CA THR A 79 3.36 -3.10 3.88
C THR A 79 4.20 -2.05 4.58
N GLY A 80 3.60 -0.94 5.03
CA GLY A 80 4.28 0.05 5.86
C GLY A 80 4.55 -0.46 7.28
N ASN A 81 3.59 -1.18 7.87
CA ASN A 81 3.70 -1.76 9.20
C ASN A 81 4.73 -2.90 9.27
N PHE A 82 5.11 -3.52 8.14
CA PHE A 82 6.13 -4.57 8.11
C PHE A 82 7.48 -4.10 8.66
N ALA A 83 7.93 -2.89 8.30
CA ALA A 83 9.16 -2.34 8.87
C ALA A 83 8.96 -1.76 10.26
N LEU A 84 7.89 -0.98 10.48
CA LEU A 84 7.67 -0.28 11.74
C LEU A 84 7.50 -1.26 12.92
N LEU A 85 6.69 -2.30 12.77
CA LEU A 85 6.48 -3.26 13.86
C LEU A 85 7.69 -4.17 14.06
N THR A 86 8.40 -4.55 12.99
CA THR A 86 9.66 -5.31 13.13
C THR A 86 10.70 -4.51 13.91
N LEU A 87 10.78 -3.19 13.71
CA LEU A 87 11.62 -2.29 14.51
C LEU A 87 11.22 -2.30 15.99
N GLY A 88 9.92 -2.25 16.29
CA GLY A 88 9.42 -2.33 17.68
C GLY A 88 9.73 -3.66 18.37
N VAL A 89 9.63 -4.79 17.64
CA VAL A 89 10.01 -6.12 18.14
C VAL A 89 11.53 -6.20 18.37
N ALA A 90 12.34 -5.71 17.42
CA ALA A 90 13.79 -5.68 17.55
C ALA A 90 14.25 -4.83 18.75
N ALA A 91 13.52 -3.75 19.03
CA ALA A 91 13.72 -2.90 20.21
C ALA A 91 13.16 -3.49 21.51
N ARG A 92 12.51 -4.67 21.47
CA ARG A 92 11.82 -5.33 22.59
C ARG A 92 10.72 -4.48 23.24
N GLU A 93 10.12 -3.57 22.48
CA GLU A 93 9.03 -2.70 22.96
C GLU A 93 7.64 -3.30 22.73
N ILE A 94 7.53 -4.19 21.75
CA ILE A 94 6.32 -4.98 21.48
C ILE A 94 6.68 -6.46 21.33
N PRO A 95 5.82 -7.38 21.77
CA PRO A 95 6.02 -8.80 21.56
C PRO A 95 5.68 -9.21 20.11
N MET A 96 6.33 -10.25 19.60
CA MET A 96 6.09 -10.78 18.24
C MET A 96 4.61 -11.10 17.96
N ARG A 97 3.86 -11.54 18.97
CA ARG A 97 2.42 -11.82 18.86
C ARG A 97 1.61 -10.58 18.43
N ASP A 98 1.98 -9.39 18.89
CA ASP A 98 1.25 -8.15 18.61
C ASP A 98 1.57 -7.67 17.18
N LEU A 99 2.81 -7.91 16.72
CA LEU A 99 3.20 -7.73 15.33
C LEU A 99 2.36 -8.62 14.41
N LEU A 100 2.29 -9.93 14.67
CA LEU A 100 1.52 -10.86 13.83
C LEU A 100 0.02 -10.55 13.86
N ARG A 101 -0.52 -10.17 15.03
CA ARG A 101 -1.90 -9.72 15.18
C ARG A 101 -2.19 -8.49 14.32
N ASN A 102 -1.34 -7.46 14.38
CA ASN A 102 -1.52 -6.27 13.56
C ASN A 102 -1.42 -6.61 12.07
N TRP A 103 -0.39 -7.35 11.64
CA TRP A 103 -0.23 -7.72 10.24
C TRP A 103 -1.44 -8.45 9.69
N GLY A 104 -1.98 -9.43 10.45
CA GLY A 104 -3.18 -10.16 10.06
C GLY A 104 -4.39 -9.25 9.89
N TRP A 105 -4.75 -8.49 10.91
CA TRP A 105 -5.97 -7.65 10.88
C TRP A 105 -5.88 -6.50 9.87
N VAL A 106 -4.72 -5.85 9.77
CA VAL A 106 -4.51 -4.77 8.80
C VAL A 106 -4.51 -5.32 7.38
N TYR A 107 -3.92 -6.50 7.13
CA TYR A 107 -3.96 -7.13 5.81
C TYR A 107 -5.39 -7.48 5.39
N VAL A 108 -6.18 -8.06 6.30
CA VAL A 108 -7.62 -8.33 6.07
C VAL A 108 -8.37 -7.04 5.76
N GLY A 109 -8.13 -5.97 6.52
CA GLY A 109 -8.69 -4.64 6.26
C GLY A 109 -8.30 -4.13 4.87
N ASN A 110 -7.01 -4.10 4.54
CA ASN A 110 -6.49 -3.64 3.24
C ASN A 110 -7.14 -4.42 2.09
N LEU A 111 -7.24 -5.75 2.20
CA LEU A 111 -7.89 -6.59 1.19
C LEU A 111 -9.38 -6.26 1.05
N ALA A 112 -10.12 -6.21 2.16
CA ALA A 112 -11.56 -5.93 2.14
C ALA A 112 -11.86 -4.55 1.53
N GLY A 113 -11.11 -3.51 1.91
CA GLY A 113 -11.26 -2.18 1.34
C GLY A 113 -10.90 -2.11 -0.14
N SER A 114 -9.81 -2.78 -0.55
CA SER A 114 -9.38 -2.81 -1.96
C SER A 114 -10.39 -3.55 -2.84
N VAL A 115 -10.94 -4.68 -2.37
CA VAL A 115 -11.97 -5.44 -3.08
C VAL A 115 -13.27 -4.64 -3.16
N GLY A 116 -13.71 -4.04 -2.05
CA GLY A 116 -14.90 -3.18 -2.03
C GLY A 116 -14.78 -2.02 -3.03
N TYR A 117 -13.64 -1.33 -3.02
CA TYR A 117 -13.36 -0.29 -4.01
C TYR A 117 -13.33 -0.85 -5.45
N ALA A 118 -12.68 -1.99 -5.69
CA ALA A 118 -12.60 -2.58 -7.01
C ALA A 118 -13.98 -2.95 -7.59
N ILE A 119 -14.91 -3.42 -6.75
CA ILE A 119 -16.30 -3.67 -7.15
C ILE A 119 -16.98 -2.36 -7.57
N LEU A 120 -16.90 -1.33 -6.74
CA LEU A 120 -17.49 -0.02 -7.06
C LEU A 120 -16.89 0.58 -8.34
N PHE A 121 -15.58 0.47 -8.49
CA PHE A 121 -14.87 0.95 -9.67
C PHE A 121 -15.26 0.18 -10.94
N TYR A 122 -15.38 -1.16 -10.85
CA TYR A 122 -15.90 -1.99 -11.93
C TYR A 122 -17.30 -1.53 -12.36
N LEU A 123 -18.23 -1.38 -11.41
CA LEU A 123 -19.60 -0.94 -11.71
C LEU A 123 -19.63 0.46 -12.33
N ALA A 124 -18.79 1.37 -11.85
CA ALA A 124 -18.70 2.73 -12.40
C ALA A 124 -18.15 2.75 -13.83
N VAL A 125 -17.09 1.99 -14.11
CA VAL A 125 -16.41 1.99 -15.43
C VAL A 125 -17.19 1.19 -16.49
N THR A 126 -17.95 0.18 -16.07
CA THR A 126 -18.69 -0.70 -16.99
C THR A 126 -20.13 -0.29 -17.20
N ASN A 127 -20.63 0.78 -16.55
CA ASN A 127 -22.06 1.08 -16.44
C ASN A 127 -22.85 -0.12 -15.90
N VAL A 128 -22.43 -0.63 -14.75
CA VAL A 128 -23.07 -1.78 -14.07
C VAL A 128 -23.03 -3.06 -14.93
N GLY A 129 -21.94 -3.27 -15.66
CA GLY A 129 -21.70 -4.46 -16.48
C GLY A 129 -22.20 -4.41 -17.91
N ASP A 130 -22.80 -3.29 -18.35
CA ASP A 130 -23.31 -3.12 -19.72
C ASP A 130 -22.18 -3.01 -20.78
N SER A 131 -21.00 -2.49 -20.38
CA SER A 131 -19.85 -2.32 -21.25
C SER A 131 -18.59 -3.03 -20.73
N SER A 132 -17.63 -3.27 -21.62
CA SER A 132 -16.35 -3.91 -21.28
C SER A 132 -15.37 -2.98 -20.54
N GLY A 133 -15.74 -1.71 -20.30
CA GLY A 133 -14.89 -0.67 -19.72
C GLY A 133 -13.91 -0.01 -20.68
N GLY A 134 -14.01 -0.30 -21.98
CA GLY A 134 -13.16 0.28 -23.04
C GLY A 134 -11.66 0.05 -22.83
N ALA A 135 -10.84 1.00 -23.29
CA ALA A 135 -9.38 0.94 -23.21
C ALA A 135 -8.86 0.78 -21.77
N LEU A 136 -9.54 1.37 -20.79
CA LEU A 136 -9.21 1.20 -19.37
C LEU A 136 -9.43 -0.25 -18.93
N GLY A 137 -10.58 -0.84 -19.27
CA GLY A 137 -10.88 -2.24 -19.00
C GLY A 137 -9.86 -3.19 -19.61
N ASP A 138 -9.46 -2.94 -20.86
CA ASP A 138 -8.44 -3.73 -21.56
C ASP A 138 -7.07 -3.63 -20.90
N GLN A 139 -6.66 -2.42 -20.51
CA GLN A 139 -5.39 -2.20 -19.81
C GLN A 139 -5.36 -2.93 -18.46
N ILE A 140 -6.45 -2.89 -17.68
CA ILE A 140 -6.56 -3.61 -16.42
C ILE A 140 -6.47 -5.13 -16.65
N ARG A 141 -7.22 -5.67 -17.62
CA ARG A 141 -7.17 -7.10 -17.98
C ARG A 141 -5.76 -7.53 -18.37
N LYS A 142 -5.08 -6.75 -19.21
CA LYS A 142 -3.70 -7.01 -19.65
C LYS A 142 -2.73 -7.08 -18.47
N VAL A 143 -2.80 -6.11 -17.56
CA VAL A 143 -1.92 -6.10 -16.37
C VAL A 143 -2.24 -7.27 -15.43
N ALA A 144 -3.52 -7.59 -15.23
CA ALA A 144 -3.94 -8.70 -14.40
C ALA A 144 -3.43 -10.05 -14.96
N GLN A 145 -3.57 -10.28 -16.27
CA GLN A 145 -3.07 -11.48 -16.94
C GLN A 145 -1.55 -11.59 -16.85
N ALA A 146 -0.81 -10.50 -17.08
CA ALA A 146 0.65 -10.49 -16.96
C ALA A 146 1.13 -10.84 -15.53
N LYS A 147 0.40 -10.40 -14.50
CA LYS A 147 0.72 -10.66 -13.08
C LYS A 147 0.20 -11.99 -12.55
N THR A 148 -0.59 -12.73 -13.32
CA THR A 148 -1.15 -14.03 -12.92
C THR A 148 -0.68 -15.12 -13.87
N LEU A 149 -1.28 -15.21 -15.05
CA LEU A 149 -0.96 -16.18 -16.10
C LEU A 149 0.48 -16.06 -16.59
N GLY A 150 1.00 -14.83 -16.69
CA GLY A 150 2.38 -14.58 -17.09
C GLY A 150 3.42 -15.19 -16.14
N TYR A 151 3.19 -15.08 -14.82
CA TYR A 151 4.06 -15.75 -13.84
C TYR A 151 3.80 -17.26 -13.80
N ALA A 152 2.55 -17.69 -13.89
CA ALA A 152 2.20 -19.10 -13.88
C ALA A 152 2.89 -19.88 -15.02
N ALA A 153 2.95 -19.28 -16.22
CA ALA A 153 3.63 -19.88 -17.38
C ALA A 153 5.13 -20.13 -17.17
N LEU A 154 5.76 -19.42 -16.23
CA LEU A 154 7.19 -19.57 -15.89
C LEU A 154 7.42 -20.52 -14.70
N GLY A 155 6.36 -21.12 -14.14
CA GLY A 155 6.43 -22.04 -12.99
C GLY A 155 7.19 -21.43 -11.81
N ALA A 156 8.17 -22.16 -11.27
CA ALA A 156 9.00 -21.72 -10.15
C ALA A 156 9.75 -20.41 -10.43
N ARG A 157 10.16 -20.15 -11.68
CA ARG A 157 10.86 -18.91 -12.06
C ARG A 157 9.93 -17.71 -12.01
N GLY A 158 8.66 -17.88 -12.38
CA GLY A 158 7.65 -16.83 -12.27
C GLY A 158 7.38 -16.47 -10.81
N TRP A 159 7.30 -17.47 -9.94
CA TRP A 159 7.15 -17.26 -8.50
C TRP A 159 8.37 -16.52 -7.89
N ALA A 160 9.59 -16.92 -8.26
CA ALA A 160 10.80 -16.22 -7.85
C ALA A 160 10.81 -14.76 -8.34
N ALA A 161 10.41 -14.50 -9.59
CA ALA A 161 10.31 -13.16 -10.13
C ALA A 161 9.28 -12.30 -9.37
N ALA A 162 8.12 -12.87 -9.01
CA ALA A 162 7.11 -12.18 -8.22
C ALA A 162 7.62 -11.85 -6.80
N LEU A 163 8.32 -12.78 -6.15
CA LEU A 163 8.91 -12.59 -4.83
C LEU A 163 9.96 -11.47 -4.84
N ILE A 164 10.92 -11.52 -5.78
CA ILE A 164 11.99 -10.52 -5.89
C ILE A 164 11.40 -9.13 -6.14
N LYS A 165 10.43 -9.01 -7.05
CA LYS A 165 9.71 -7.74 -7.28
C LYS A 165 8.97 -7.26 -6.04
N GLY A 166 8.39 -8.18 -5.27
CA GLY A 166 7.74 -7.89 -3.99
C GLY A 166 8.71 -7.29 -2.98
N VAL A 167 9.92 -7.86 -2.84
CA VAL A 167 10.97 -7.34 -1.95
C VAL A 167 11.38 -5.92 -2.35
N LEU A 168 11.69 -5.70 -3.63
CA LEU A 168 12.09 -4.39 -4.15
C LEU A 168 10.99 -3.33 -3.96
N CYS A 169 9.73 -3.71 -4.22
CA CYS A 169 8.58 -2.85 -3.97
C CYS A 169 8.48 -2.46 -2.49
N ASN A 170 8.55 -3.45 -1.60
CA ASN A 170 8.36 -3.21 -0.18
C ASN A 170 9.51 -2.42 0.46
N TRP A 171 10.74 -2.52 -0.06
CA TRP A 171 11.83 -1.62 0.36
C TRP A 171 11.46 -0.15 0.17
N MET A 172 10.92 0.22 -1.00
CA MET A 172 10.50 1.60 -1.23
C MET A 172 9.35 2.03 -0.31
N VAL A 173 8.34 1.16 -0.11
CA VAL A 173 7.18 1.46 0.75
C VAL A 173 7.59 1.64 2.20
N THR A 174 8.41 0.73 2.72
CA THR A 174 8.89 0.78 4.12
C THR A 174 9.81 1.97 4.37
N LEU A 175 10.69 2.31 3.41
CA LEU A 175 11.48 3.54 3.47
C LEU A 175 10.59 4.77 3.50
N GLY A 176 9.56 4.85 2.64
CA GLY A 176 8.58 5.94 2.69
C GLY A 176 7.87 6.05 4.04
N ALA A 177 7.48 4.91 4.62
CA ALA A 177 6.81 4.88 5.93
C ALA A 177 7.70 5.38 7.07
N VAL A 178 9.01 5.14 7.01
CA VAL A 178 9.98 5.64 7.99
C VAL A 178 10.35 7.10 7.72
N LEU A 179 10.58 7.48 6.46
CA LEU A 179 10.93 8.84 6.04
C LEU A 179 9.81 9.84 6.33
N ALA A 180 8.55 9.40 6.40
CA ALA A 180 7.45 10.21 6.88
C ALA A 180 7.68 10.81 8.30
N PHE A 181 8.58 10.22 9.10
CA PHE A 181 8.98 10.74 10.41
C PHE A 181 10.24 11.63 10.36
N ALA A 182 10.87 11.80 9.19
CA ALA A 182 12.05 12.65 9.00
C ALA A 182 11.70 14.14 8.76
N SER A 183 10.42 14.46 8.61
CA SER A 183 9.91 15.82 8.46
C SER A 183 8.74 16.10 9.42
N ARG A 184 8.67 17.32 9.94
CA ARG A 184 7.52 17.83 10.73
C ARG A 184 6.45 18.49 9.87
N SER A 185 6.78 18.93 8.65
CA SER A 185 5.85 19.64 7.76
C SER A 185 5.11 18.68 6.82
N THR A 186 3.87 19.02 6.48
CA THR A 186 3.05 18.26 5.52
C THR A 186 3.67 18.22 4.13
N ILE A 187 4.32 19.30 3.69
CA ILE A 187 4.96 19.38 2.36
C ILE A 187 6.18 18.45 2.28
N GLY A 188 6.89 18.24 3.40
CA GLY A 188 8.06 17.36 3.44
C GLY A 188 7.75 15.89 3.69
N LYS A 189 6.47 15.50 3.80
CA LYS A 189 6.01 14.12 3.99
C LYS A 189 5.35 13.61 2.71
#